data_AF-X1KV32-F1
#
_entry.id   AF-X1KV32-F1
#
_cell.length_a   1.000
_cell.length_b   1.000
_cell.length_c   1.000
_cell.angle_alpha   90.00
_cell.angle_beta   90.00
_cell.angle_gamma   90.00
#
_symmetry.space_group_name_H-M   'P 1'
#
loop_
_entity.id
_entity.type
_entity.pdbx_description
1 polymer ?
#
loop_
_entity_poly.entity_id
_entity_poly.type
_entity_poly.pdbx_seq_one_letter_code
_entity_poly.pdbx_strand_id
1 'polypeptide(L)'
;EVIEGADNFKMISSGNLDSRYTPIELSDAFLERWAQIKLIYPDKEGTIDILMSRAAGLDEKMATLITELIFDFRNILASYKKDMGLRGAVEVCQASLASKQSLRKLIEVYMLNPKSTYESDQTLYKKLMERVNKRIKG
;
A
#
# COMPACT_ATOMS: atom_id res chain seq x y z
N GLU A 1 -38.37 11.95 15.66
CA GLU A 1 -37.47 13.11 15.81
C GLU A 1 -36.71 13.26 14.50
N VAL A 2 -36.87 14.39 13.81
CA VAL A 2 -36.09 14.71 12.60
C VAL A 2 -34.90 15.52 13.11
N ILE A 3 -33.68 15.00 12.91
CA ILE A 3 -32.47 15.75 13.19
C ILE A 3 -32.28 16.69 11.99
N GLU A 4 -32.58 17.98 12.18
CA GLU A 4 -32.25 19.01 11.19
C GLU A 4 -30.73 19.12 11.11
N GLY A 5 -30.16 18.72 9.96
CA GLY A 5 -28.73 18.86 9.69
C GLY A 5 -28.38 20.34 9.55
N ALA A 6 -27.29 20.77 10.20
CA ALA A 6 -26.79 22.13 10.06
C ALA A 6 -26.41 22.44 8.59
N ASP A 7 -26.53 23.71 8.17
CA ASP A 7 -26.25 24.17 6.79
C ASP A 7 -24.84 23.82 6.27
N ASN A 8 -23.92 23.45 7.15
CA ASN A 8 -22.55 23.04 6.83
C ASN A 8 -22.30 21.53 6.94
N PHE A 9 -23.36 20.71 7.07
CA PHE A 9 -23.22 19.26 7.15
C PHE A 9 -22.63 18.70 5.85
N LYS A 10 -21.54 17.94 5.98
CA LYS A 10 -20.89 17.24 4.87
C LYS A 10 -20.78 15.76 5.21
N MET A 11 -21.14 14.92 4.26
CA MET A 11 -20.97 13.48 4.36
C MET A 11 -19.84 13.02 3.44
N ILE A 12 -18.89 12.27 3.99
CA ILE A 12 -17.77 11.69 3.24
C ILE A 12 -17.75 10.19 3.54
N SER A 13 -17.73 9.38 2.49
CA SER A 13 -17.56 7.94 2.57
C SER A 13 -16.32 7.54 1.79
N SER A 14 -15.54 6.60 2.34
CA SER A 14 -14.38 6.01 1.69
C SER A 14 -14.49 4.51 1.73
N GLY A 15 -14.25 3.86 0.59
CA GLY A 15 -14.25 2.41 0.50
C GLY A 15 -13.44 1.93 -0.70
N ASN A 16 -12.98 0.68 -0.62
CA ASN A 16 -12.33 0.02 -1.74
C ASN A 16 -13.41 -0.60 -2.64
N LEU A 17 -13.95 0.20 -3.55
CA LEU A 17 -14.77 -0.25 -4.66
C LEU A 17 -13.89 -1.16 -5.54
N ASP A 18 -14.33 -2.37 -5.85
CA ASP A 18 -13.58 -3.47 -6.53
C ASP A 18 -12.66 -4.37 -5.65
N SER A 19 -12.61 -4.15 -4.34
CA SER A 19 -11.90 -5.09 -3.46
C SER A 19 -12.73 -6.35 -3.21
N ARG A 20 -12.22 -7.54 -3.58
CA ARG A 20 -12.83 -8.83 -3.18
C ARG A 20 -12.95 -9.01 -1.66
N TYR A 21 -12.26 -8.18 -0.88
CA TYR A 21 -12.31 -8.18 0.59
C TYR A 21 -13.50 -7.38 1.15
N THR A 22 -14.23 -6.67 0.28
CA THR A 22 -15.46 -5.96 0.62
C THR A 22 -16.55 -6.43 -0.34
N PRO A 23 -17.40 -7.40 0.03
CA PRO A 23 -18.52 -7.87 -0.80
C PRO A 23 -19.66 -6.83 -0.92
N ILE A 24 -19.44 -5.61 -0.43
CA ILE A 24 -20.42 -4.53 -0.48
C ILE A 24 -20.30 -3.88 -1.85
N GLU A 25 -21.04 -4.42 -2.82
CA GLU A 25 -21.40 -3.67 -4.01
C GLU A 25 -22.36 -2.56 -3.59
N LEU A 26 -21.89 -1.31 -3.66
CA LEU A 26 -22.77 -0.15 -3.51
C LEU A 26 -23.63 -0.09 -4.76
N SER A 27 -24.95 -0.03 -4.58
CA SER A 27 -25.88 0.03 -5.72
C SER A 27 -25.63 1.29 -6.56
N ASP A 28 -25.91 1.22 -7.86
CA ASP A 28 -25.81 2.38 -8.75
C ASP A 28 -26.61 3.58 -8.21
N ALA A 29 -27.81 3.31 -7.68
CA ALA A 29 -28.65 4.32 -7.04
C ALA A 29 -28.01 4.96 -5.80
N PHE A 30 -27.14 4.24 -5.08
CA PHE A 30 -26.33 4.85 -4.02
C PHE A 30 -25.23 5.69 -4.66
N LEU A 31 -24.44 5.14 -5.58
CA LEU A 31 -23.27 5.78 -6.20
C LEU A 31 -23.60 7.07 -6.96
N GLU A 32 -24.77 7.15 -7.62
CA GLU A 32 -25.26 8.34 -8.32
C GLU A 32 -25.53 9.53 -7.40
N ARG A 33 -25.67 9.31 -6.08
CA ARG A 33 -25.89 10.39 -5.09
C ARG A 33 -24.59 11.02 -4.58
N TRP A 34 -23.43 10.50 -4.97
CA TRP A 34 -22.14 10.97 -4.48
C TRP A 34 -21.30 11.54 -5.60
N ALA A 35 -20.61 12.65 -5.33
CA ALA A 35 -19.44 13.03 -6.10
C ALA A 35 -18.31 12.03 -5.79
N GLN A 36 -17.74 11.41 -6.83
CA GLN A 36 -16.76 10.35 -6.66
C GLN A 36 -15.35 10.84 -7.01
N ILE A 37 -14.40 10.57 -6.12
CA ILE A 37 -12.98 10.76 -6.37
C ILE A 37 -12.33 9.39 -6.38
N LYS A 38 -11.88 8.94 -7.56
CA LYS A 38 -11.15 7.68 -7.68
C LYS A 38 -9.69 7.90 -7.32
N LEU A 39 -9.26 7.32 -6.20
CA LEU A 39 -7.87 7.33 -5.80
C LEU A 39 -7.17 6.11 -6.39
N ILE A 40 -6.13 6.37 -7.18
CA ILE A 40 -5.22 5.33 -7.69
C ILE A 40 -3.89 5.44 -6.96
N TYR A 41 -3.08 4.39 -7.04
CA TYR A 41 -1.71 4.52 -6.55
C TYR A 41 -0.94 5.56 -7.36
N PRO A 42 -0.07 6.34 -6.69
CA PRO A 42 0.87 7.21 -7.37
C PRO A 42 1.77 6.40 -8.31
N ASP A 43 2.30 7.10 -9.31
CA ASP A 43 3.38 6.58 -10.15
C ASP A 43 4.70 6.49 -9.34
N LYS A 44 5.80 6.17 -10.03
CA LYS A 44 7.09 6.00 -9.36
C LYS A 44 7.60 7.29 -8.72
N GLU A 45 7.50 8.42 -9.42
CA GLU A 45 7.97 9.72 -8.94
C GLU A 45 7.15 10.14 -7.71
N GLY A 46 5.81 10.09 -7.81
CA GLY A 46 4.94 10.39 -6.68
C GLY A 46 5.12 9.42 -5.51
N THR A 47 5.47 8.15 -5.76
CA THR A 47 5.81 7.21 -4.69
C THR A 47 7.09 7.63 -3.97
N ILE A 48 8.14 7.99 -4.70
CA ILE A 48 9.42 8.47 -4.11
C ILE A 48 9.18 9.71 -3.25
N ASP A 49 8.45 10.69 -3.77
CA ASP A 49 8.12 11.93 -3.05
C ASP A 49 7.38 11.66 -1.75
N ILE A 50 6.41 10.75 -1.77
CA ILE A 50 5.68 10.33 -0.57
C ILE A 50 6.61 9.65 0.43
N LEU A 51 7.47 8.72 -0.01
CA LEU A 51 8.38 8.02 0.90
C LEU A 51 9.36 9.00 1.57
N MET A 52 9.94 9.92 0.80
CA MET A 52 10.87 10.93 1.33
C MET A 52 10.16 11.92 2.26
N SER A 53 8.95 12.35 1.93
CA SER A 53 8.14 13.23 2.79
C SER A 53 7.75 12.55 4.12
N ARG A 54 7.45 11.25 4.09
CA ARG A 54 7.01 10.49 5.26
C ARG A 54 8.17 9.97 6.12
N ALA A 55 9.39 9.95 5.59
CA ALA A 55 10.61 9.53 6.29
C ALA A 55 11.71 10.59 6.08
N ALA A 56 11.62 11.70 6.82
CA ALA A 56 12.58 12.78 6.72
C ALA A 56 14.02 12.29 7.01
N GLY A 57 14.96 12.57 6.11
CA GLY A 57 16.34 12.08 6.18
C GLY A 57 16.58 10.75 5.48
N LEU A 58 15.58 10.18 4.81
CA LEU A 58 15.73 9.01 3.94
C LEU A 58 16.59 9.36 2.71
N ASP A 59 17.57 8.51 2.42
CA ASP A 59 18.37 8.58 1.20
C ASP A 59 17.54 8.28 -0.05
N GLU A 60 17.77 9.03 -1.13
CA GLU A 60 17.03 8.92 -2.39
C GLU A 60 17.19 7.53 -3.03
N LYS A 61 18.36 6.89 -2.88
CA LYS A 61 18.56 5.53 -3.40
C LYS A 61 17.72 4.52 -2.63
N MET A 62 17.54 4.72 -1.32
CA MET A 62 16.65 3.91 -0.50
C MET A 62 15.18 4.10 -0.93
N ALA A 63 14.75 5.35 -1.12
CA ALA A 63 13.40 5.65 -1.60
C ALA A 63 13.13 5.02 -2.98
N THR A 64 14.09 5.12 -3.89
CA THR A 64 14.05 4.51 -5.22
C THR A 64 13.96 2.99 -5.12
N LEU A 65 14.83 2.35 -4.33
CA LEU A 65 14.84 0.89 -4.17
C LEU A 65 13.51 0.36 -3.62
N ILE A 66 12.95 1.02 -2.61
CA ILE A 66 11.66 0.64 -2.03
C ILE A 66 10.51 0.87 -3.03
N THR A 67 10.58 1.94 -3.81
CA THR A 67 9.63 2.21 -4.90
C THR A 67 9.70 1.14 -5.98
N GLU A 68 10.90 0.72 -6.39
CA GLU A 68 11.01 -0.37 -7.37
C GLU A 68 10.45 -1.69 -6.82
N LEU A 69 10.70 -1.98 -5.54
CA LEU A 69 10.17 -3.18 -4.90
C LEU A 69 8.64 -3.17 -4.83
N ILE A 70 7.99 -2.07 -4.44
CA ILE A 70 6.53 -2.03 -4.36
C ILE A 70 5.89 -2.21 -5.75
N PHE A 71 6.51 -1.69 -6.81
CA PHE A 71 6.04 -1.91 -8.19
C PHE A 71 6.26 -3.37 -8.63
N ASP A 72 7.43 -3.96 -8.33
CA ASP A 72 7.68 -5.38 -8.59
C ASP A 72 6.66 -6.27 -7.87
N PHE A 73 6.32 -5.94 -6.61
CA PHE A 73 5.33 -6.67 -5.83
C PHE A 73 3.92 -6.53 -6.42
N ARG A 74 3.48 -5.32 -6.76
CA ARG A 74 2.16 -5.10 -7.38
C ARG A 74 2.00 -5.90 -8.67
N ASN A 75 3.03 -5.94 -9.50
CA ASN A 75 3.04 -6.75 -10.72
C ASN A 75 2.87 -8.25 -10.44
N ILE A 76 3.56 -8.77 -9.42
CA ILE A 76 3.39 -10.17 -9.01
C ILE A 76 1.99 -10.39 -8.45
N LEU A 77 1.54 -9.55 -7.52
CA LEU A 77 0.28 -9.68 -6.80
C LEU A 77 -0.95 -9.56 -7.71
N ALA A 78 -0.87 -8.79 -8.79
CA ALA A 78 -1.93 -8.67 -9.78
C ALA A 78 -2.35 -10.04 -10.33
N SER A 79 -1.38 -10.93 -10.59
CA SER A 79 -1.67 -12.31 -11.05
C SER A 79 -2.38 -13.18 -9.99
N TYR A 80 -2.27 -12.80 -8.71
CA TYR A 80 -2.93 -13.46 -7.58
C TYR A 80 -4.21 -12.74 -7.15
N LYS A 81 -4.64 -11.71 -7.90
CA LYS A 81 -5.78 -10.84 -7.57
C LYS A 81 -5.66 -10.23 -6.16
N LYS A 82 -4.42 -9.98 -5.74
CA LYS A 82 -4.02 -9.29 -4.51
C LYS A 82 -3.38 -7.96 -4.89
N ASP A 83 -3.19 -7.10 -3.91
CA ASP A 83 -2.59 -5.79 -4.10
C ASP A 83 -1.76 -5.36 -2.88
N MET A 84 -0.94 -4.33 -3.04
CA MET A 84 -0.10 -3.77 -2.00
C MET A 84 -0.19 -2.25 -1.95
N GLY A 85 -0.70 -1.74 -0.83
CA GLY A 85 -0.72 -0.33 -0.50
C GLY A 85 0.66 0.22 -0.09
N LEU A 86 0.77 1.55 -0.04
CA LEU A 86 2.04 2.23 0.28
C LEU A 86 2.44 2.13 1.76
N ARG A 87 1.50 1.79 2.66
CA ARG A 87 1.74 1.83 4.11
C ARG A 87 2.98 1.03 4.53
N GLY A 88 3.09 -0.21 4.07
CA GLY A 88 4.24 -1.06 4.42
C GLY A 88 5.57 -0.48 3.93
N ALA A 89 5.60 0.14 2.73
CA ALA A 89 6.79 0.81 2.20
C ALA A 89 7.20 2.02 3.06
N VAL A 90 6.22 2.84 3.48
CA VAL A 90 6.45 3.96 4.40
C VAL A 90 7.01 3.46 5.73
N GLU A 91 6.44 2.39 6.30
CA GLU A 91 6.91 1.81 7.56
C GLU A 91 8.34 1.24 7.45
N VAL A 92 8.72 0.65 6.30
CA VAL A 92 10.11 0.25 6.03
C VAL A 92 11.04 1.45 6.03
N CYS A 93 10.69 2.52 5.32
CA CYS A 93 11.50 3.73 5.22
C CYS A 93 11.67 4.43 6.58
N GLN A 94 10.62 4.50 7.39
CA GLN A 94 10.70 5.06 8.73
C GLN A 94 11.55 4.18 9.65
N ALA A 95 11.37 2.86 9.57
CA ALA A 95 12.13 1.92 10.39
C ALA A 95 13.60 1.85 10.00
N SER A 96 13.98 2.06 8.72
CA SER A 96 15.38 2.03 8.29
C SER A 96 16.21 3.18 8.87
N LEU A 97 15.58 4.28 9.26
CA LEU A 97 16.22 5.42 9.92
C LEU A 97 16.48 5.19 11.41
N ALA A 98 15.64 4.39 12.08
CA ALA A 98 15.68 4.21 13.54
C ALA A 98 16.14 2.82 14.00
N SER A 99 16.02 1.81 13.14
CA SER A 99 16.28 0.41 13.48
C SER A 99 17.70 -0.03 13.14
N LYS A 100 18.23 -0.96 13.95
CA LYS A 100 19.49 -1.68 13.64
C LYS A 100 19.25 -2.93 12.79
N GLN A 101 18.00 -3.24 12.44
CA GLN A 101 17.69 -4.42 11.64
C GLN A 101 18.11 -4.22 10.19
N SER A 102 18.43 -5.32 9.51
CA SER A 102 18.73 -5.27 8.07
C SER A 102 17.49 -4.85 7.28
N LEU A 103 17.71 -4.13 6.18
CA LEU A 103 16.64 -3.71 5.27
C LEU A 103 15.74 -4.87 4.83
N ARG A 104 16.36 -6.03 4.54
CA ARG A 104 15.63 -7.26 4.21
C ARG A 104 14.64 -7.66 5.31
N LYS A 105 15.04 -7.58 6.58
CA LYS A 105 14.17 -7.94 7.69
C LYS A 105 13.05 -6.93 7.86
N LEU A 106 13.32 -5.65 7.67
CA LEU A 106 12.30 -4.60 7.69
C LEU A 106 11.24 -4.83 6.59
N ILE A 107 11.66 -5.14 5.37
CA ILE A 107 10.75 -5.46 4.26
C ILE A 107 9.92 -6.70 4.58
N GLU A 108 10.53 -7.74 5.13
CA GLU A 108 9.83 -8.95 5.55
C GLU A 108 8.72 -8.66 6.58
N VAL A 109 9.01 -7.79 7.56
CA VAL A 109 8.09 -7.46 8.66
C VAL A 109 6.98 -6.50 8.24
N TYR A 110 7.28 -5.47 7.44
CA TYR A 110 6.33 -4.38 7.17
C TYR A 110 5.64 -4.49 5.81
N MET A 111 6.30 -5.05 4.80
CA MET A 111 5.71 -5.20 3.46
C MET A 111 5.23 -6.62 3.19
N LEU A 112 5.95 -7.63 3.67
CA LEU A 112 5.71 -9.03 3.34
C LEU A 112 5.20 -9.86 4.51
N ASN A 113 4.70 -9.21 5.58
CA ASN A 113 4.37 -9.87 6.84
C ASN A 113 3.56 -11.15 6.58
N PRO A 114 4.16 -12.33 6.83
CA PRO A 114 3.48 -13.58 6.57
C PRO A 114 2.22 -13.67 7.42
N LYS A 115 2.19 -13.04 8.61
CA LYS A 115 1.07 -13.13 9.55
C LYS A 115 -0.19 -12.31 9.21
N SER A 116 -0.12 -11.43 8.21
CA SER A 116 -1.26 -10.60 7.83
C SER A 116 -1.68 -10.77 6.37
N THR A 117 -0.71 -11.03 5.48
CA THR A 117 -0.94 -10.83 4.03
C THR A 117 -0.80 -12.13 3.22
N TYR A 118 -0.01 -13.10 3.71
CA TYR A 118 0.44 -14.26 2.93
C TYR A 118 0.48 -15.59 3.72
N GLU A 119 -0.16 -15.64 4.88
CA GLU A 119 -0.01 -16.68 5.92
C GLU A 119 -0.24 -18.11 5.41
N SER A 120 -0.97 -18.28 4.31
CA SER A 120 -1.29 -19.56 3.67
C SER A 120 -0.66 -19.80 2.29
N ASP A 121 0.03 -18.83 1.67
CA ASP A 121 0.60 -18.97 0.32
C ASP A 121 2.13 -18.82 0.32
N GLN A 122 2.81 -19.90 0.69
CA GLN A 122 4.28 -19.98 0.70
C GLN A 122 4.91 -19.78 -0.68
N THR A 123 4.19 -20.10 -1.76
CA THR A 123 4.68 -19.93 -3.13
C THR A 123 4.76 -18.46 -3.49
N LEU A 124 3.69 -17.70 -3.20
CA LEU A 124 3.66 -16.26 -3.41
C LEU A 124 4.70 -15.56 -2.54
N TYR A 125 4.78 -15.91 -1.25
CA TYR A 125 5.79 -15.35 -0.35
C TYR A 125 7.21 -15.57 -0.90
N LYS A 126 7.53 -16.77 -1.37
CA LYS A 126 8.84 -17.08 -1.98
C LYS A 126 9.13 -16.21 -3.20
N LYS A 127 8.16 -16.02 -4.10
CA LYS A 127 8.31 -15.14 -5.27
C LYS A 127 8.59 -13.69 -4.90
N LEU A 128 7.91 -13.17 -3.87
CA LEU A 128 8.12 -11.80 -3.38
C LEU A 128 9.53 -11.68 -2.76
N MET A 129 9.93 -12.64 -1.93
CA MET A 129 11.28 -12.67 -1.33
C MET A 129 12.40 -12.82 -2.36
N GLU A 130 12.18 -13.54 -3.47
CA GLU A 130 13.14 -13.60 -4.58
C GLU A 130 13.38 -12.22 -5.20
N ARG A 131 12.35 -11.38 -5.33
CA ARG A 131 12.50 -9.98 -5.79
C ARG A 131 13.27 -9.12 -4.80
N VAL A 132 12.98 -9.26 -3.51
CA VAL A 132 13.75 -8.61 -2.43
C VAL A 132 15.23 -8.95 -2.54
N ASN A 133 15.54 -10.25 -2.62
CA ASN A 133 16.93 -10.70 -2.70
C ASN A 133 17.64 -10.20 -3.96
N LYS A 134 16.94 -10.11 -5.10
CA LYS A 134 17.51 -9.60 -6.35
C LYS A 134 17.85 -8.11 -6.26
N ARG A 135 16.95 -7.28 -5.70
CA ARG A 135 17.13 -5.83 -5.60
C ARG A 135 18.17 -5.43 -4.54
N ILE A 136 18.25 -6.17 -3.43
CA ILE A 136 19.22 -5.86 -2.35
C ILE A 136 20.65 -6.30 -2.69
N LYS A 137 20.82 -7.31 -3.56
CA LYS A 137 22.14 -7.80 -4.00
C LYS A 137 22.73 -7.06 -5.20
N GLY A 138 21.89 -6.38 -5.99
CA GLY A 138 22.31 -5.53 -7.09
C GLY A 138 22.89 -4.23 -6.57
#